data_AF-A0A1G2W3L2-F1
#
_entry.id   AF-A0A1G2W3L2-F1
#
_cell.length_a   1.000
_cell.length_b   1.000
_cell.length_c   1.000
_cell.angle_alpha   90.00
_cell.angle_beta   90.00
_cell.angle_gamma   90.00
#
_symmetry.space_group_name_H-M   'P 1'
#
loop_
_entity.id
_entity.type
_entity.pdbx_description
1 polymer ?
#
loop_
_entity_poly.entity_id
_entity_poly.type
_entity_poly.pdbx_seq_one_letter_code
_entity_poly.pdbx_strand_id
1 'polypeptide(L)'
;MKIDRRKALALLGLGAATPAAAQGSAMAFTVAFNHGVASGDPTQDRVVLWTRVTPSKPGADVPFTWTLNPVDRRAGGAKSGQGVTGPARDYTIKVDATGLDAGRAYTFEFEVLGVKSPMGRTRTLPAGKVDDVVLAVASCSLYPNGYFNAYQAIADLPRVDAVLHLGDYIYEYGGPGSYGMDSTVAGERPHDPPREIVSLDDYRRRHAQYKSDPGLQAAHAKAPWVVVWDDHETANDSFLHGAQNHTPGAEGDWTVRKAAALKAYFEWMPIREPASGGALADAAMRSFHFGDLASLIMIETRLTARDQQVSLDADAPEVDGQRDLTKLKAKLTDPQRRMMGPKQEAWIGAELARSVQAGHAWQVIGNEVVMARVMPAVPSKQLTPAQYAAIPEASKRRVARYEAAAGLGLPVGLDMWDGYPADRERLYDRFKAAKARPIVLSGDSHSFWANELHDATGKRVACEFGTTGITSPGAGEISPGINAGDLIADANPEVVFNDQVSKGFVLLTLTREQAKGEMVAVSTIVARDFTTKVVKTFVAVPDGAGVSALKEV
;
A
#
# COMPACT_ATOMS: atom_id res chain seq x y z
N MET A 1 -46.98 -40.23 -30.90
CA MET A 1 -46.16 -39.92 -29.70
C MET A 1 -47.09 -39.45 -28.60
N LYS A 2 -47.19 -40.20 -27.48
CA LYS A 2 -48.10 -39.88 -26.37
C LYS A 2 -47.61 -38.60 -25.66
N ILE A 3 -48.48 -37.61 -25.56
CA ILE A 3 -48.23 -36.35 -24.84
C ILE A 3 -48.59 -36.56 -23.37
N ASP A 4 -47.62 -36.28 -22.49
CA ASP A 4 -47.76 -36.39 -21.03
C ASP A 4 -48.61 -35.23 -20.47
N ARG A 5 -49.62 -35.57 -19.66
CA ARG A 5 -50.56 -34.64 -19.00
C ARG A 5 -49.90 -33.70 -17.99
N ARG A 6 -48.59 -33.84 -17.69
CA ARG A 6 -47.85 -32.91 -16.81
C ARG A 6 -47.21 -31.70 -17.50
N LYS A 7 -47.32 -31.55 -18.83
CA LYS A 7 -46.84 -30.36 -19.56
C LYS A 7 -47.94 -29.38 -20.02
N ALA A 8 -49.19 -29.61 -19.62
CA ALA A 8 -50.33 -28.74 -19.96
C ALA A 8 -50.69 -27.72 -18.85
N LEU A 9 -49.69 -27.23 -18.11
CA LEU A 9 -49.85 -26.15 -17.11
C LEU A 9 -48.84 -24.99 -17.32
N ALA A 10 -48.17 -24.93 -18.47
CA ALA A 10 -47.21 -23.87 -18.79
C ALA A 10 -47.71 -22.80 -19.79
N LEU A 11 -48.96 -22.88 -20.26
CA LEU A 11 -49.55 -21.84 -21.10
C LEU A 11 -51.03 -21.69 -20.74
N LEU A 12 -51.35 -20.63 -19.98
CA LEU A 12 -52.54 -19.77 -20.07
C LEU A 12 -52.73 -19.03 -18.74
N GLY A 13 -52.23 -17.81 -18.70
CA GLY A 13 -52.44 -16.84 -17.64
C GLY A 13 -52.40 -15.42 -18.19
N LEU A 14 -53.11 -15.18 -19.30
CA LEU A 14 -53.47 -13.85 -19.77
C LEU A 14 -54.51 -13.28 -18.79
N GLY A 15 -54.04 -12.58 -17.77
CA GLY A 15 -54.84 -11.84 -16.80
C GLY A 15 -54.58 -10.34 -16.93
N ALA A 16 -55.67 -9.59 -17.11
CA ALA A 16 -55.77 -8.16 -17.32
C ALA A 16 -54.71 -7.28 -16.63
N ALA A 17 -54.13 -6.35 -17.40
CA ALA A 17 -53.37 -5.23 -16.90
C ALA A 17 -54.28 -4.25 -16.16
N THR A 18 -54.26 -4.31 -14.84
CA THR A 18 -54.57 -3.15 -13.98
C THR A 18 -53.31 -2.32 -13.84
N PRO A 19 -53.34 -0.99 -14.01
CA PRO A 19 -52.22 -0.14 -13.61
C PRO A 19 -52.24 -0.11 -12.08
N ALA A 20 -51.60 -1.10 -11.46
CA ALA A 20 -51.16 -0.93 -10.09
C ALA A 20 -50.08 0.16 -10.17
N ALA A 21 -50.48 1.40 -9.91
CA ALA A 21 -49.56 2.44 -9.53
C ALA A 21 -48.69 1.83 -8.43
N ALA A 22 -47.45 1.54 -8.77
CA ALA A 22 -46.44 1.21 -7.78
C ALA A 22 -46.27 2.48 -6.96
N GLN A 23 -47.08 2.60 -5.91
CA GLN A 23 -46.73 3.41 -4.76
C GLN A 23 -45.48 2.75 -4.21
N GLY A 24 -44.32 3.19 -4.71
CA GLY A 24 -43.06 2.89 -4.09
C GLY A 24 -43.21 3.38 -2.65
N SER A 25 -43.31 2.44 -1.71
CA SER A 25 -43.10 2.76 -0.31
C SER A 25 -41.74 3.44 -0.27
N ALA A 26 -41.73 4.76 -0.11
CA ALA A 26 -40.51 5.51 0.06
C ALA A 26 -39.75 4.83 1.18
N MET A 27 -38.53 4.37 0.90
CA MET A 27 -37.67 3.82 1.95
C MET A 27 -37.59 4.87 3.05
N ALA A 28 -38.02 4.49 4.27
CA ALA A 28 -38.23 5.42 5.39
C ALA A 28 -36.90 5.85 6.04
N PHE A 29 -35.83 5.98 5.26
CA PHE A 29 -34.50 6.41 5.69
C PHE A 29 -33.79 7.16 4.57
N THR A 30 -32.81 7.96 4.94
CA THR A 30 -31.96 8.73 4.04
C THR A 30 -30.61 8.05 3.89
N VAL A 31 -29.87 8.38 2.83
CA VAL A 31 -28.51 7.87 2.60
C VAL A 31 -27.55 9.02 2.34
N ALA A 32 -26.27 8.77 2.59
CA ALA A 32 -25.16 9.66 2.26
C ALA A 32 -23.93 8.88 1.80
N PHE A 33 -22.96 9.56 1.20
CA PHE A 33 -21.67 9.00 0.77
C PHE A 33 -20.52 9.58 1.59
N ASN A 34 -20.51 9.30 2.90
CA ASN A 34 -19.56 9.92 3.85
C ASN A 34 -18.09 9.54 3.63
N HIS A 35 -17.81 8.53 2.80
CA HIS A 35 -16.48 7.95 2.59
C HIS A 35 -15.97 8.14 1.15
N GLY A 36 -16.61 9.04 0.40
CA GLY A 36 -16.25 9.36 -0.97
C GLY A 36 -16.41 8.20 -1.95
N VAL A 37 -15.62 8.24 -3.02
CA VAL A 37 -15.56 7.23 -4.08
C VAL A 37 -14.09 6.91 -4.36
N ALA A 38 -13.83 5.71 -4.85
CA ALA A 38 -12.50 5.29 -5.26
C ALA A 38 -12.56 4.45 -6.53
N SER A 39 -11.44 4.35 -7.23
CA SER A 39 -11.26 3.37 -8.29
C SER A 39 -9.91 2.69 -8.17
N GLY A 40 -9.75 1.51 -8.75
CA GLY A 40 -8.49 0.78 -8.63
C GLY A 40 -8.42 -0.46 -9.50
N ASP A 41 -7.29 -1.14 -9.39
CA ASP A 41 -6.91 -2.30 -10.20
C ASP A 41 -7.24 -2.12 -11.70
N PRO A 42 -6.79 -1.04 -12.35
CA PRO A 42 -7.09 -0.82 -13.75
C PRO A 42 -6.40 -1.89 -14.62
N THR A 43 -7.07 -2.34 -15.67
CA THR A 43 -6.45 -3.03 -16.81
C THR A 43 -6.69 -2.19 -18.07
N GLN A 44 -6.34 -2.72 -19.23
CA GLN A 44 -6.65 -2.12 -20.52
C GLN A 44 -8.16 -2.04 -20.80
N ASP A 45 -8.97 -2.91 -20.21
CA ASP A 45 -10.39 -3.07 -20.58
C ASP A 45 -11.37 -2.94 -19.41
N ARG A 46 -10.88 -2.76 -18.18
CA ARG A 46 -11.72 -2.67 -16.99
C ARG A 46 -11.08 -1.93 -15.84
N VAL A 47 -11.90 -1.57 -14.86
CA VAL A 47 -11.47 -0.92 -13.61
C VAL A 47 -12.46 -1.23 -12.48
N VAL A 48 -11.95 -1.36 -11.25
CA VAL A 48 -12.79 -1.44 -10.06
C VAL A 48 -13.30 -0.05 -9.71
N LEU A 49 -14.61 0.11 -9.54
CA LEU A 49 -15.26 1.28 -8.97
C LEU A 49 -15.74 0.95 -7.57
N TRP A 50 -15.52 1.85 -6.62
CA TRP A 50 -15.82 1.64 -5.21
C TRP A 50 -16.49 2.86 -4.57
N THR A 51 -17.42 2.60 -3.65
CA THR A 51 -17.93 3.58 -2.67
C THR A 51 -18.53 2.84 -1.47
N ARG A 52 -18.97 3.57 -0.45
CA ARG A 52 -19.80 3.03 0.64
C ARG A 52 -21.01 3.92 0.88
N VAL A 53 -22.18 3.30 0.93
CA VAL A 53 -23.44 3.96 1.30
C VAL A 53 -23.54 4.06 2.82
N THR A 54 -23.89 5.23 3.34
CA THR A 54 -24.17 5.44 4.76
C THR A 54 -25.67 5.66 4.96
N PRO A 55 -26.45 4.61 5.29
CA PRO A 55 -27.87 4.76 5.58
C PRO A 55 -28.09 5.37 6.98
N SER A 56 -29.09 6.25 7.13
CA SER A 56 -29.49 6.78 8.45
C SER A 56 -30.15 5.74 9.35
N LYS A 57 -30.63 4.63 8.75
CA LYS A 57 -31.14 3.45 9.45
C LYS A 57 -30.56 2.18 8.81
N PRO A 58 -29.43 1.66 9.31
CA PRO A 58 -28.89 0.37 8.86
C PRO A 58 -29.86 -0.78 9.15
N GLY A 59 -29.93 -1.76 8.27
CA GLY A 59 -30.57 -3.06 8.52
C GLY A 59 -31.13 -3.74 7.27
N ALA A 60 -31.42 -2.98 6.22
CA ALA A 60 -31.95 -3.50 4.97
C ALA A 60 -30.94 -3.39 3.82
N ASP A 61 -31.11 -4.24 2.82
CA ASP A 61 -30.42 -4.10 1.55
C ASP A 61 -30.84 -2.81 0.82
N VAL A 62 -29.90 -2.23 0.08
CA VAL A 62 -30.02 -0.94 -0.58
C VAL A 62 -29.69 -1.09 -2.06
N PRO A 63 -30.65 -0.88 -2.98
CA PRO A 63 -30.38 -0.87 -4.40
C PRO A 63 -29.60 0.39 -4.78
N PHE A 64 -28.67 0.24 -5.73
CA PHE A 64 -27.87 1.34 -6.27
C PHE A 64 -27.80 1.26 -7.79
N THR A 65 -27.53 2.41 -8.41
CA THR A 65 -27.08 2.49 -9.80
C THR A 65 -25.70 3.14 -9.85
N TRP A 66 -24.99 2.93 -10.96
CA TRP A 66 -23.72 3.57 -11.22
C TRP A 66 -23.62 3.95 -12.69
N THR A 67 -22.88 5.02 -12.96
CA THR A 67 -22.55 5.46 -14.32
C THR A 67 -21.04 5.70 -14.43
N LEU A 68 -20.50 5.48 -15.61
CA LEU A 68 -19.12 5.73 -15.96
C LEU A 68 -19.09 6.31 -17.38
N ASN A 69 -18.57 7.53 -17.51
CA ASN A 69 -18.62 8.33 -18.72
C ASN A 69 -17.21 8.71 -19.16
N PRO A 70 -16.85 8.60 -20.45
CA PRO A 70 -15.57 9.08 -20.91
C PRO A 70 -15.40 10.58 -20.72
N VAL A 71 -14.18 11.01 -20.40
CA VAL A 71 -13.84 12.45 -20.27
C VAL A 71 -13.67 13.11 -21.64
N ASP A 72 -13.20 12.35 -22.62
CA ASP A 72 -12.99 12.83 -23.99
C ASP A 72 -14.26 12.75 -24.85
N ARG A 73 -14.23 13.36 -26.03
CA ARG A 73 -15.37 13.41 -26.97
C ARG A 73 -15.44 12.22 -27.94
N ARG A 74 -14.58 11.19 -27.80
CA ARG A 74 -14.66 10.01 -28.69
C ARG A 74 -15.99 9.31 -28.49
N ALA A 75 -16.61 8.84 -29.57
CA ALA A 75 -17.91 8.18 -29.50
C ALA A 75 -17.85 6.88 -28.67
N GLY A 76 -18.95 6.55 -27.98
CA GLY A 76 -19.07 5.32 -27.18
C GLY A 76 -18.23 5.34 -25.89
N GLY A 77 -18.17 4.19 -25.22
CA GLY A 77 -17.37 4.00 -24.01
C GLY A 77 -18.11 4.23 -22.69
N ALA A 78 -19.24 4.95 -22.69
CA ALA A 78 -20.09 5.06 -21.52
C ALA A 78 -20.60 3.69 -21.05
N LYS A 79 -20.63 3.49 -19.74
CA LYS A 79 -21.14 2.30 -19.06
C LYS A 79 -22.05 2.71 -17.92
N SER A 80 -23.01 1.86 -17.60
CA SER A 80 -23.85 2.02 -16.44
C SER A 80 -24.31 0.66 -15.96
N GLY A 81 -24.76 0.58 -14.72
CA GLY A 81 -25.35 -0.63 -14.19
C GLY A 81 -26.09 -0.37 -12.89
N GLN A 82 -26.60 -1.45 -12.31
CA GLN A 82 -27.33 -1.45 -11.06
C GLN A 82 -26.93 -2.66 -10.23
N GLY A 83 -27.15 -2.58 -8.93
CA GLY A 83 -26.87 -3.66 -8.00
C GLY A 83 -27.53 -3.43 -6.65
N VAL A 84 -27.18 -4.26 -5.69
CA VAL A 84 -27.65 -4.17 -4.31
C VAL A 84 -26.45 -4.31 -3.38
N THR A 85 -26.40 -3.48 -2.34
CA THR A 85 -25.45 -3.62 -1.22
C THR A 85 -26.21 -3.67 0.10
N GLY A 86 -25.56 -4.02 1.21
CA GLY A 86 -26.24 -4.17 2.49
C GLY A 86 -25.31 -4.50 3.65
N PRO A 87 -25.88 -4.81 4.84
CA PRO A 87 -25.13 -5.06 6.07
C PRO A 87 -24.04 -6.13 5.94
N ALA A 88 -24.24 -7.14 5.09
CA ALA A 88 -23.32 -8.28 4.93
C ALA A 88 -21.90 -7.87 4.53
N ARG A 89 -21.77 -6.77 3.78
CA ARG A 89 -20.50 -6.19 3.30
C ARG A 89 -20.29 -4.73 3.71
N ASP A 90 -20.95 -4.35 4.80
CA ASP A 90 -20.89 -2.98 5.34
C ASP A 90 -21.28 -1.90 4.33
N TYR A 91 -22.31 -2.17 3.50
CA TYR A 91 -22.84 -1.24 2.49
C TYR A 91 -21.79 -0.73 1.49
N THR A 92 -20.65 -1.40 1.38
CA THR A 92 -19.65 -1.14 0.35
C THR A 92 -20.18 -1.59 -1.01
N ILE A 93 -19.90 -0.81 -2.04
CA ILE A 93 -20.22 -1.12 -3.42
C ILE A 93 -18.89 -1.35 -4.13
N LYS A 94 -18.78 -2.47 -4.85
CA LYS A 94 -17.63 -2.75 -5.71
C LYS A 94 -18.11 -3.26 -7.05
N VAL A 95 -17.71 -2.59 -8.13
CA VAL A 95 -18.07 -2.92 -9.50
C VAL A 95 -16.78 -3.08 -10.31
N ASP A 96 -16.55 -4.27 -10.90
CA ASP A 96 -15.52 -4.42 -11.93
C ASP A 96 -16.11 -4.02 -13.29
N ALA A 97 -15.99 -2.74 -13.64
CA ALA A 97 -16.58 -2.18 -14.85
C ALA A 97 -15.75 -2.61 -16.07
N THR A 98 -16.32 -3.43 -16.96
CA THR A 98 -15.63 -4.05 -18.11
C THR A 98 -16.02 -3.43 -19.46
N GLY A 99 -15.31 -3.83 -20.52
CA GLY A 99 -15.58 -3.39 -21.90
C GLY A 99 -15.24 -1.92 -22.12
N LEU A 100 -14.19 -1.45 -21.46
CA LEU A 100 -13.67 -0.09 -21.56
C LEU A 100 -12.57 -0.02 -22.61
N ASP A 101 -12.38 1.16 -23.20
CA ASP A 101 -11.27 1.41 -24.12
C ASP A 101 -9.96 1.59 -23.33
N ALA A 102 -8.84 1.06 -23.86
CA ALA A 102 -7.52 1.20 -23.26
C ALA A 102 -7.02 2.65 -23.24
N GLY A 103 -6.27 3.02 -22.20
CA GLY A 103 -5.64 4.33 -22.04
C GLY A 103 -6.63 5.50 -21.96
N ARG A 104 -7.91 5.24 -21.66
CA ARG A 104 -8.98 6.24 -21.70
C ARG A 104 -9.33 6.69 -20.28
N ALA A 105 -9.49 8.01 -20.12
CA ALA A 105 -9.95 8.60 -18.86
C ALA A 105 -11.48 8.61 -18.81
N TYR A 106 -12.02 8.31 -17.63
CA TYR A 106 -13.46 8.29 -17.35
C TYR A 106 -13.76 9.03 -16.05
N THR A 107 -14.99 9.52 -15.92
CA THR A 107 -15.59 9.92 -14.65
C THR A 107 -16.68 8.92 -14.25
N PHE A 108 -16.91 8.73 -12.96
CA PHE A 108 -17.93 7.80 -12.47
C PHE A 108 -18.64 8.35 -11.23
N GLU A 109 -19.89 7.93 -11.05
CA GLU A 109 -20.77 8.34 -9.95
C GLU A 109 -21.72 7.19 -9.61
N PHE A 110 -22.09 7.08 -8.33
CA PHE A 110 -23.11 6.16 -7.83
C PHE A 110 -24.36 6.94 -7.44
N GLU A 111 -25.53 6.32 -7.56
CA GLU A 111 -26.80 6.90 -7.13
C GLU A 111 -27.63 5.89 -6.34
N VAL A 112 -28.14 6.34 -5.19
CA VAL A 112 -28.98 5.57 -4.26
C VAL A 112 -30.09 6.46 -3.75
N LEU A 113 -31.35 6.03 -3.92
CA LEU A 113 -32.53 6.79 -3.48
C LEU A 113 -32.53 8.27 -3.94
N GLY A 114 -32.05 8.54 -5.17
CA GLY A 114 -31.92 9.89 -5.73
C GLY A 114 -30.75 10.72 -5.20
N VAL A 115 -29.96 10.19 -4.25
CA VAL A 115 -28.73 10.83 -3.75
C VAL A 115 -27.55 10.33 -4.57
N LYS A 116 -26.74 11.26 -5.07
CA LYS A 116 -25.54 11.00 -5.86
C LYS A 116 -24.28 11.04 -5.00
N SER A 117 -23.32 10.18 -5.30
CA SER A 117 -21.98 10.23 -4.70
C SER A 117 -21.20 11.46 -5.20
N PRO A 118 -20.07 11.83 -4.57
CA PRO A 118 -19.07 12.65 -5.24
C PRO A 118 -18.66 12.02 -6.58
N MET A 119 -18.27 12.87 -7.52
CA MET A 119 -17.77 12.44 -8.83
C MET A 119 -16.34 11.93 -8.69
N GLY A 120 -16.08 10.70 -9.12
CA GLY A 120 -14.74 10.12 -9.21
C GLY A 120 -14.18 10.23 -10.62
N ARG A 121 -12.86 10.20 -10.74
CA ARG A 121 -12.12 10.09 -12.00
C ARG A 121 -11.25 8.84 -11.98
N THR A 122 -11.17 8.18 -13.12
CA THR A 122 -10.35 6.98 -13.30
C THR A 122 -9.78 6.89 -14.70
N ARG A 123 -8.94 5.89 -14.96
CA ARG A 123 -8.31 5.62 -16.25
C ARG A 123 -7.99 4.14 -16.38
N THR A 124 -8.25 3.58 -17.56
CA THR A 124 -7.76 2.25 -17.95
C THR A 124 -6.29 2.31 -18.35
N LEU A 125 -5.56 1.22 -18.17
CA LEU A 125 -4.17 1.15 -18.59
C LEU A 125 -4.05 1.30 -20.12
N PRO A 126 -3.01 2.00 -20.61
CA PRO A 126 -2.78 2.14 -22.04
C PRO A 126 -2.30 0.81 -22.66
N ALA A 127 -2.49 0.69 -23.97
CA ALA A 127 -1.93 -0.36 -24.81
C ALA A 127 -1.03 0.29 -25.88
N GLY A 128 0.00 -0.43 -26.32
CA GLY A 128 0.94 0.08 -27.33
C GLY A 128 1.89 1.14 -26.78
N LYS A 129 2.28 2.10 -27.63
CA LYS A 129 3.32 3.08 -27.30
C LYS A 129 2.86 4.04 -26.20
N VAL A 130 3.65 4.13 -25.13
CA VAL A 130 3.50 5.15 -24.07
C VAL A 130 4.77 5.98 -23.98
N ASP A 131 4.62 7.30 -23.85
CA ASP A 131 5.74 8.23 -23.73
C ASP A 131 6.20 8.38 -22.28
N ASP A 132 5.25 8.53 -21.36
CA ASP A 132 5.51 8.65 -19.92
C ASP A 132 4.41 8.03 -19.03
N VAL A 133 4.79 7.69 -17.80
CA VAL A 133 3.89 7.24 -16.72
C VAL A 133 4.24 7.98 -15.44
N VAL A 134 3.23 8.51 -14.75
CA VAL A 134 3.39 9.22 -13.47
C VAL A 134 2.67 8.46 -12.36
N LEU A 135 3.42 7.96 -11.38
CA LEU A 135 2.92 7.26 -10.20
C LEU A 135 3.16 8.09 -8.94
N ALA A 136 2.14 8.27 -8.11
CA ALA A 136 2.31 8.76 -6.74
C ALA A 136 2.36 7.57 -5.79
N VAL A 137 3.44 7.41 -5.03
CA VAL A 137 3.70 6.26 -4.17
C VAL A 137 3.60 6.68 -2.71
N ALA A 138 2.72 6.05 -1.95
CA ALA A 138 2.39 6.39 -0.57
C ALA A 138 2.35 5.14 0.34
N SER A 139 2.55 5.34 1.63
CA SER A 139 2.34 4.34 2.68
C SER A 139 2.12 5.02 4.04
N CYS A 140 1.81 4.25 5.08
CA CYS A 140 1.94 4.64 6.48
C CYS A 140 1.19 5.93 6.86
N SER A 141 -0.13 5.78 6.99
CA SER A 141 -1.10 6.86 7.20
C SER A 141 -1.65 6.94 8.62
N LEU A 142 -0.83 6.83 9.67
CA LEU A 142 -1.31 6.83 11.07
C LEU A 142 -2.20 8.04 11.40
N TYR A 143 -3.50 7.79 11.56
CA TYR A 143 -4.53 8.83 11.61
C TYR A 143 -4.39 9.83 12.77
N PRO A 144 -4.07 9.41 14.03
CA PRO A 144 -3.90 10.35 15.14
C PRO A 144 -2.65 11.20 15.03
N ASN A 145 -1.63 10.75 14.28
CA ASN A 145 -0.35 11.45 14.26
C ASN A 145 -0.41 12.75 13.43
N GLY A 146 -1.35 12.87 12.50
CA GLY A 146 -1.47 14.08 11.69
C GLY A 146 -2.65 14.13 10.72
N TYR A 147 -2.82 15.30 10.13
CA TYR A 147 -3.67 15.55 8.96
C TYR A 147 -3.05 14.97 7.70
N PHE A 148 -3.89 14.43 6.84
CA PHE A 148 -3.53 13.77 5.58
C PHE A 148 -3.21 14.76 4.44
N ASN A 149 -2.37 15.76 4.74
CA ASN A 149 -1.97 16.79 3.80
C ASN A 149 -1.26 16.22 2.57
N ALA A 150 -0.49 15.14 2.73
CA ALA A 150 0.19 14.48 1.62
C ALA A 150 -0.81 13.86 0.61
N TYR A 151 -1.95 13.35 1.05
CA TYR A 151 -3.01 12.93 0.13
C TYR A 151 -3.65 14.11 -0.60
N GLN A 152 -3.89 15.23 0.08
CA GLN A 152 -4.35 16.44 -0.60
C GLN A 152 -3.34 16.90 -1.65
N ALA A 153 -2.05 16.88 -1.33
CA ALA A 153 -0.98 17.20 -2.29
C ALA A 153 -1.00 16.28 -3.53
N ILE A 154 -1.25 14.97 -3.36
CA ILE A 154 -1.43 14.03 -4.47
C ILE A 154 -2.66 14.40 -5.31
N ALA A 155 -3.77 14.78 -4.67
CA ALA A 155 -5.00 15.19 -5.36
C ALA A 155 -4.78 16.47 -6.20
N ASP A 156 -3.95 17.39 -5.70
CA ASP A 156 -3.62 18.66 -6.33
C ASP A 156 -2.62 18.55 -7.48
N LEU A 157 -1.95 17.40 -7.65
CA LEU A 157 -1.04 17.17 -8.77
C LEU A 157 -1.75 17.39 -10.12
N PRO A 158 -1.08 17.99 -11.12
CA PRO A 158 -1.68 18.24 -12.42
C PRO A 158 -2.04 16.93 -13.15
N ARG A 159 -1.25 15.87 -12.93
CA ARG A 159 -1.46 14.52 -13.49
C ARG A 159 -0.89 13.46 -12.55
N VAL A 160 -1.65 12.40 -12.37
CA VAL A 160 -1.23 11.11 -11.80
C VAL A 160 -1.94 10.02 -12.61
N ASP A 161 -1.20 9.05 -13.13
CA ASP A 161 -1.78 7.94 -13.90
C ASP A 161 -2.30 6.83 -12.98
N ALA A 162 -1.62 6.58 -11.85
CA ALA A 162 -2.12 5.76 -10.75
C ALA A 162 -1.48 6.17 -9.41
N VAL A 163 -2.20 5.95 -8.31
CA VAL A 163 -1.65 6.04 -6.95
C VAL A 163 -1.29 4.64 -6.48
N LEU A 164 -0.07 4.45 -6.00
CA LEU A 164 0.37 3.23 -5.34
C LEU A 164 0.29 3.42 -3.83
N HIS A 165 -0.37 2.50 -3.14
CA HIS A 165 -0.35 2.45 -1.69
C HIS A 165 0.32 1.13 -1.24
N LEU A 166 1.46 1.24 -0.57
CA LEU A 166 2.34 0.10 -0.25
C LEU A 166 2.08 -0.55 1.11
N GLY A 167 1.02 -0.13 1.80
CA GLY A 167 0.58 -0.69 3.07
C GLY A 167 0.55 0.34 4.20
N ASP A 168 0.04 -0.07 5.36
CA ASP A 168 -0.28 0.80 6.50
C ASP A 168 -1.28 1.90 6.14
N TYR A 169 -2.28 1.53 5.36
CA TYR A 169 -3.42 2.36 5.02
C TYR A 169 -4.24 2.67 6.26
N ILE A 170 -4.34 1.68 7.16
CA ILE A 170 -4.83 1.84 8.53
C ILE A 170 -3.77 1.37 9.52
N TYR A 171 -3.96 1.75 10.79
CA TYR A 171 -3.28 1.16 11.94
C TYR A 171 -4.33 0.52 12.85
N GLU A 172 -3.96 -0.52 13.57
CA GLU A 172 -4.81 -1.37 14.40
C GLU A 172 -4.95 -0.88 15.86
N TYR A 173 -3.98 -0.08 16.31
CA TYR A 173 -3.87 0.43 17.68
C TYR A 173 -5.11 1.20 18.17
N GLY A 174 -5.22 1.42 19.49
CA GLY A 174 -6.15 2.44 19.99
C GLY A 174 -6.11 2.67 21.50
N GLY A 175 -6.46 3.89 21.89
CA GLY A 175 -6.49 4.37 23.28
C GLY A 175 -5.43 5.44 23.57
N PRO A 176 -5.53 6.17 24.70
CA PRO A 176 -4.47 7.08 25.14
C PRO A 176 -3.15 6.34 25.37
N GLY A 177 -2.03 6.92 24.91
CA GLY A 177 -0.70 6.32 25.06
C GLY A 177 -0.35 5.24 24.04
N SER A 178 -1.25 4.93 23.10
CA SER A 178 -0.94 4.09 21.93
C SER A 178 0.00 4.79 20.94
N TYR A 179 0.56 4.03 20.01
CA TYR A 179 1.44 4.55 18.96
C TYR A 179 0.80 5.72 18.19
N GLY A 180 1.56 6.81 17.99
CA GLY A 180 1.11 8.04 17.33
C GLY A 180 0.30 9.01 18.17
N MET A 181 0.00 8.70 19.44
CA MET A 181 -0.79 9.57 20.31
C MET A 181 -0.01 10.72 20.96
N ASP A 182 1.32 10.80 20.73
CA ASP A 182 2.17 11.89 21.21
C ASP A 182 2.07 13.16 20.35
N SER A 183 1.38 13.10 19.21
CA SER A 183 1.16 14.25 18.33
C SER A 183 0.25 15.30 18.96
N THR A 184 0.52 16.58 18.68
CA THR A 184 -0.28 17.71 19.18
C THR A 184 -1.72 17.72 18.68
N VAL A 185 -2.03 16.98 17.62
CA VAL A 185 -3.38 16.87 17.05
C VAL A 185 -4.08 15.55 17.38
N ALA A 186 -3.42 14.64 18.11
CA ALA A 186 -3.96 13.32 18.40
C ALA A 186 -5.28 13.38 19.20
N GLY A 187 -5.44 14.39 20.06
CA GLY A 187 -6.68 14.61 20.82
C GLY A 187 -7.89 14.96 19.95
N GLU A 188 -7.67 15.60 18.79
CA GLU A 188 -8.73 15.91 17.81
C GLU A 188 -8.98 14.77 16.83
N ARG A 189 -8.02 13.85 16.72
CA ARG A 189 -8.01 12.73 15.78
C ARG A 189 -7.81 11.38 16.50
N PRO A 190 -8.51 11.09 17.61
CA PRO A 190 -8.33 9.84 18.32
C PRO A 190 -8.76 8.68 17.43
N HIS A 191 -8.18 7.50 17.61
CA HIS A 191 -8.65 6.30 16.94
C HIS A 191 -10.11 5.98 17.24
N ASP A 192 -10.84 5.50 16.24
CA ASP A 192 -12.18 4.93 16.36
C ASP A 192 -12.18 3.47 15.83
N PRO A 193 -12.54 2.47 16.65
CA PRO A 193 -12.77 2.58 18.09
C PRO A 193 -11.49 2.94 18.87
N PRO A 194 -11.58 3.54 20.08
CA PRO A 194 -10.43 3.95 20.88
C PRO A 194 -9.82 2.77 21.66
N ARG A 195 -9.55 1.67 20.95
CA ARG A 195 -8.95 0.43 21.43
C ARG A 195 -8.30 -0.30 20.25
N GLU A 196 -7.48 -1.30 20.58
CA GLU A 196 -6.99 -2.29 19.62
C GLU A 196 -8.16 -2.92 18.83
N ILE A 197 -8.03 -2.96 17.50
CA ILE A 197 -9.05 -3.55 16.62
C ILE A 197 -8.76 -5.03 16.38
N VAL A 198 -9.77 -5.87 16.60
CA VAL A 198 -9.63 -7.34 16.49
C VAL A 198 -10.79 -7.95 15.70
N SER A 199 -12.01 -7.46 15.90
CA SER A 199 -13.19 -7.99 15.23
C SER A 199 -13.42 -7.35 13.86
N LEU A 200 -14.23 -7.99 13.02
CA LEU A 200 -14.62 -7.44 11.71
C LEU A 200 -15.29 -6.06 11.84
N ASP A 201 -16.09 -5.84 12.88
CA ASP A 201 -16.70 -4.53 13.14
C ASP A 201 -15.65 -3.47 13.46
N ASP A 202 -14.65 -3.83 14.28
CA ASP A 202 -13.55 -2.91 14.61
C ASP A 202 -12.75 -2.50 13.36
N TYR A 203 -12.37 -3.47 12.51
CA TYR A 203 -11.66 -3.16 11.26
C TYR A 203 -12.50 -2.32 10.28
N ARG A 204 -13.80 -2.62 10.12
CA ARG A 204 -14.71 -1.81 9.30
C ARG A 204 -14.81 -0.38 9.82
N ARG A 205 -14.95 -0.21 11.13
CA ARG A 205 -14.97 1.12 11.78
C ARG A 205 -13.65 1.87 11.57
N ARG A 206 -12.51 1.18 11.67
CA ARG A 206 -11.21 1.79 11.41
C ARG A 206 -11.05 2.25 9.97
N HIS A 207 -11.42 1.42 8.99
CA HIS A 207 -11.44 1.83 7.58
C HIS A 207 -12.38 3.02 7.34
N ALA A 208 -13.57 3.01 7.97
CA ALA A 208 -14.52 4.12 7.91
C ALA A 208 -13.91 5.43 8.43
N GLN A 209 -13.24 5.38 9.59
CA GLN A 209 -12.54 6.52 10.16
C GLN A 209 -11.53 7.09 9.17
N TYR A 210 -10.63 6.27 8.65
CA TYR A 210 -9.56 6.74 7.77
C TYR A 210 -10.12 7.34 6.48
N LYS A 211 -11.08 6.65 5.84
CA LYS A 211 -11.74 7.12 4.61
C LYS A 211 -12.71 8.29 4.82
N SER A 212 -12.93 8.74 6.06
CA SER A 212 -13.66 9.98 6.33
C SER A 212 -12.81 11.25 6.11
N ASP A 213 -11.48 11.10 6.00
CA ASP A 213 -10.58 12.24 5.82
C ASP A 213 -10.72 12.85 4.40
N PRO A 214 -10.92 14.18 4.29
CA PRO A 214 -11.18 14.83 3.01
C PRO A 214 -9.99 14.78 2.03
N GLY A 215 -8.75 14.86 2.52
CA GLY A 215 -7.57 14.78 1.66
C GLY A 215 -7.43 13.40 1.03
N LEU A 216 -7.71 12.37 1.82
CA LEU A 216 -7.74 10.99 1.35
C LEU A 216 -8.89 10.72 0.36
N GLN A 217 -10.09 11.27 0.61
CA GLN A 217 -11.20 11.17 -0.35
C GLN A 217 -10.87 11.85 -1.67
N ALA A 218 -10.25 13.04 -1.63
CA ALA A 218 -9.84 13.77 -2.82
C ALA A 218 -8.81 12.97 -3.65
N ALA A 219 -7.83 12.35 -3.00
CA ALA A 219 -6.84 11.51 -3.66
C ALA A 219 -7.46 10.23 -4.27
N HIS A 220 -8.41 9.59 -3.59
CA HIS A 220 -9.17 8.44 -4.11
C HIS A 220 -10.03 8.80 -5.34
N ALA A 221 -10.61 10.00 -5.36
CA ALA A 221 -11.41 10.48 -6.48
C ALA A 221 -10.57 10.92 -7.69
N LYS A 222 -9.25 11.08 -7.57
CA LYS A 222 -8.38 11.66 -8.61
C LYS A 222 -7.98 10.68 -9.71
N ALA A 223 -7.59 9.47 -9.33
CA ALA A 223 -6.92 8.49 -10.18
C ALA A 223 -7.22 7.06 -9.71
N PRO A 224 -6.98 6.01 -10.52
CA PRO A 224 -7.04 4.64 -10.03
C PRO A 224 -5.92 4.34 -9.02
N TRP A 225 -6.23 3.55 -8.00
CA TRP A 225 -5.30 3.11 -6.98
C TRP A 225 -4.87 1.66 -7.23
N VAL A 226 -3.59 1.39 -7.03
CA VAL A 226 -3.02 0.04 -6.95
C VAL A 226 -2.51 -0.12 -5.53
N VAL A 227 -3.15 -0.99 -4.76
CA VAL A 227 -2.93 -1.10 -3.31
C VAL A 227 -2.43 -2.47 -2.93
N VAL A 228 -1.55 -2.55 -1.96
CA VAL A 228 -1.19 -3.77 -1.23
C VAL A 228 -1.27 -3.46 0.26
N TRP A 229 -1.51 -4.49 1.08
CA TRP A 229 -1.45 -4.36 2.53
C TRP A 229 -0.01 -4.54 2.99
N ASP A 230 0.33 -3.94 4.12
CA ASP A 230 1.48 -4.36 4.90
C ASP A 230 0.99 -5.05 6.18
N ASP A 231 1.64 -4.84 7.31
CA ASP A 231 1.31 -5.50 8.56
C ASP A 231 0.12 -4.85 9.27
N HIS A 232 0.07 -3.52 9.36
CA HIS A 232 -0.93 -2.77 10.13
C HIS A 232 -2.36 -2.81 9.60
N GLU A 233 -2.57 -3.27 8.36
CA GLU A 233 -3.89 -3.73 7.91
C GLU A 233 -4.44 -4.89 8.73
N THR A 234 -3.57 -5.63 9.41
CA THR A 234 -3.89 -6.71 10.34
C THR A 234 -3.38 -6.37 11.75
N ALA A 235 -2.08 -6.52 12.02
CA ALA A 235 -1.41 -6.18 13.27
C ALA A 235 0.11 -6.06 13.03
N ASN A 236 0.77 -5.20 13.80
CA ASN A 236 2.21 -4.90 13.70
C ASN A 236 3.08 -6.17 13.65
N ASP A 237 4.07 -6.15 12.75
CA ASP A 237 5.00 -7.20 12.35
C ASP A 237 4.31 -8.55 12.03
N SER A 238 3.17 -8.53 11.36
CA SER A 238 2.48 -9.77 10.97
C SER A 238 3.32 -10.68 10.05
N PHE A 239 3.13 -11.98 10.23
CA PHE A 239 3.67 -13.05 9.40
C PHE A 239 2.60 -14.12 9.20
N LEU A 240 2.91 -15.22 8.50
CA LEU A 240 1.92 -16.22 8.08
C LEU A 240 1.02 -16.73 9.23
N HIS A 241 1.61 -16.95 10.41
CA HIS A 241 0.96 -17.60 11.56
C HIS A 241 0.85 -16.74 12.82
N GLY A 242 1.21 -15.46 12.79
CA GLY A 242 1.06 -14.56 13.94
C GLY A 242 1.42 -13.11 13.62
N ALA A 243 1.54 -12.30 14.65
CA ALA A 243 2.04 -10.93 14.59
C ALA A 243 2.69 -10.56 15.93
N GLN A 244 3.55 -9.54 15.94
CA GLN A 244 4.14 -9.04 17.17
C GLN A 244 3.08 -8.38 18.06
N ASN A 245 2.19 -7.58 17.48
CA ASN A 245 1.07 -6.96 18.20
C ASN A 245 -0.19 -7.83 18.17
N HIS A 246 -0.01 -9.12 18.50
CA HIS A 246 -1.14 -10.02 18.72
C HIS A 246 -0.91 -10.94 19.92
N THR A 247 -1.86 -10.97 20.84
CA THR A 247 -1.79 -11.83 22.03
C THR A 247 -2.85 -12.95 21.97
N PRO A 248 -2.45 -14.19 21.62
CA PRO A 248 -3.37 -15.33 21.61
C PRO A 248 -4.11 -15.50 22.93
N GLY A 249 -5.42 -15.76 22.84
CA GLY A 249 -6.30 -15.90 24.00
C GLY A 249 -6.88 -14.58 24.50
N ALA A 250 -6.06 -13.54 24.64
CA ALA A 250 -6.56 -12.20 25.00
C ALA A 250 -7.31 -11.53 23.82
N GLU A 251 -6.79 -11.72 22.61
CA GLU A 251 -7.34 -11.17 21.36
C GLU A 251 -7.91 -12.27 20.44
N GLY A 252 -8.12 -13.47 20.98
CA GLY A 252 -8.61 -14.62 20.23
C GLY A 252 -7.54 -15.31 19.38
N ASP A 253 -7.98 -15.97 18.30
CA ASP A 253 -7.13 -16.71 17.38
C ASP A 253 -6.65 -15.82 16.23
N TRP A 254 -5.36 -15.92 15.90
CA TRP A 254 -4.74 -15.13 14.83
C TRP A 254 -5.42 -15.30 13.48
N THR A 255 -5.82 -16.53 13.13
CA THR A 255 -6.48 -16.81 11.85
C THR A 255 -7.82 -16.11 11.76
N VAL A 256 -8.56 -16.01 12.89
CA VAL A 256 -9.83 -15.29 12.97
C VAL A 256 -9.61 -13.78 12.81
N ARG A 257 -8.63 -13.19 13.51
CA ARG A 257 -8.27 -11.77 13.38
C ARG A 257 -7.83 -11.43 11.95
N LYS A 258 -6.90 -12.22 11.39
CA LYS A 258 -6.43 -12.09 10.00
C LYS A 258 -7.57 -12.16 9.00
N ALA A 259 -8.51 -13.11 9.16
CA ALA A 259 -9.66 -13.22 8.28
C ALA A 259 -10.63 -12.03 8.38
N ALA A 260 -10.85 -11.50 9.59
CA ALA A 260 -11.66 -10.31 9.81
C ALA A 260 -11.04 -9.07 9.16
N ALA A 261 -9.73 -8.86 9.36
CA ALA A 261 -8.94 -7.80 8.78
C ALA A 261 -8.97 -7.82 7.25
N LEU A 262 -8.62 -8.97 6.64
CA LEU A 262 -8.62 -9.13 5.19
C LEU A 262 -10.02 -8.96 4.59
N LYS A 263 -11.07 -9.43 5.26
CA LYS A 263 -12.45 -9.20 4.80
C LYS A 263 -12.77 -7.70 4.78
N ALA A 264 -12.42 -6.95 5.82
CA ALA A 264 -12.60 -5.50 5.83
C ALA A 264 -11.74 -4.81 4.75
N TYR A 265 -10.48 -5.21 4.58
CA TYR A 265 -9.60 -4.67 3.54
C TYR A 265 -10.21 -4.85 2.15
N PHE A 266 -10.64 -6.06 1.82
CA PHE A 266 -11.31 -6.32 0.55
C PHE A 266 -12.64 -5.57 0.44
N GLU A 267 -13.42 -5.38 1.50
CA GLU A 267 -14.65 -4.56 1.42
C GLU A 267 -14.35 -3.09 1.12
N TRP A 268 -13.30 -2.52 1.72
CA TRP A 268 -13.07 -1.08 1.78
C TRP A 268 -12.05 -0.55 0.76
N MET A 269 -11.20 -1.42 0.21
CA MET A 269 -10.16 -1.02 -0.75
C MET A 269 -10.59 -1.28 -2.20
N PRO A 270 -10.18 -0.43 -3.16
CA PRO A 270 -10.55 -0.57 -4.57
C PRO A 270 -9.73 -1.65 -5.30
N ILE A 271 -9.57 -2.81 -4.66
CA ILE A 271 -8.84 -3.99 -5.12
C ILE A 271 -9.81 -5.09 -5.58
N ARG A 272 -9.46 -5.89 -6.59
CA ARG A 272 -10.25 -7.07 -6.95
C ARG A 272 -10.23 -8.11 -5.83
N GLU A 273 -11.40 -8.65 -5.53
CA GLU A 273 -11.53 -9.71 -4.53
C GLU A 273 -11.05 -11.04 -5.10
N PRO A 274 -10.55 -11.97 -4.26
CA PRO A 274 -10.28 -13.33 -4.69
C PRO A 274 -11.53 -13.93 -5.33
N ALA A 275 -11.35 -14.69 -6.42
CA ALA A 275 -12.43 -15.50 -6.96
C ALA A 275 -13.01 -16.42 -5.86
N SER A 276 -14.30 -16.76 -5.94
CA SER A 276 -14.92 -17.65 -4.94
C SER A 276 -14.14 -18.97 -4.84
N GLY A 277 -13.62 -19.29 -3.66
CA GLY A 277 -12.75 -20.46 -3.43
C GLY A 277 -11.30 -20.32 -3.91
N GLY A 278 -10.89 -19.14 -4.40
CA GLY A 278 -9.53 -18.82 -4.81
C GLY A 278 -8.59 -18.56 -3.63
N ALA A 279 -7.27 -18.66 -3.88
CA ALA A 279 -6.26 -18.43 -2.84
C ALA A 279 -6.01 -16.93 -2.63
N LEU A 280 -5.70 -16.53 -1.39
CA LEU A 280 -5.32 -15.15 -1.06
C LEU A 280 -4.17 -14.64 -1.95
N ALA A 281 -3.18 -15.50 -2.20
CA ALA A 281 -2.03 -15.18 -3.04
C ALA A 281 -2.45 -14.74 -4.46
N ASP A 282 -3.52 -15.29 -5.02
CA ASP A 282 -3.99 -14.94 -6.36
C ASP A 282 -4.61 -13.52 -6.43
N ALA A 283 -5.12 -13.01 -5.30
CA ALA A 283 -5.61 -11.64 -5.19
C ALA A 283 -4.50 -10.65 -4.83
N ALA A 284 -3.42 -11.12 -4.19
CA ALA A 284 -2.29 -10.28 -3.80
C ALA A 284 -1.32 -10.04 -4.98
N MET A 285 -0.89 -11.12 -5.66
CA MET A 285 0.05 -11.11 -6.77
C MET A 285 -0.60 -10.56 -8.05
N ARG A 286 -0.28 -9.33 -8.42
CA ARG A 286 -0.91 -8.64 -9.56
C ARG A 286 0.10 -7.86 -10.38
N SER A 287 -0.13 -7.78 -11.69
CA SER A 287 0.69 -6.99 -12.60
C SER A 287 -0.15 -6.01 -13.43
N PHE A 288 0.45 -4.86 -13.74
CA PHE A 288 -0.17 -3.73 -14.43
C PHE A 288 0.77 -3.25 -15.54
N HIS A 289 0.32 -3.27 -16.80
CA HIS A 289 1.15 -2.86 -17.94
C HIS A 289 0.73 -1.51 -18.47
N PHE A 290 1.62 -0.55 -18.38
CA PHE A 290 1.45 0.77 -18.95
C PHE A 290 2.00 0.77 -20.38
N GLY A 291 1.19 0.21 -21.29
CA GLY A 291 1.59 0.01 -22.68
C GLY A 291 2.90 -0.78 -22.76
N ASP A 292 3.81 -0.31 -23.60
CA ASP A 292 5.15 -0.85 -23.78
C ASP A 292 6.21 -0.13 -22.93
N LEU A 293 5.82 0.72 -21.99
CA LEU A 293 6.77 1.48 -21.18
C LEU A 293 7.16 0.76 -19.89
N ALA A 294 6.18 0.28 -19.11
CA ALA A 294 6.45 -0.31 -17.81
C ALA A 294 5.50 -1.45 -17.46
N SER A 295 6.04 -2.50 -16.84
CA SER A 295 5.27 -3.41 -15.98
C SER A 295 5.44 -2.97 -14.54
N LEU A 296 4.34 -2.74 -13.83
CA LEU A 296 4.32 -2.75 -12.37
C LEU A 296 3.92 -4.14 -11.88
N ILE A 297 4.74 -4.73 -11.01
CA ILE A 297 4.58 -6.06 -10.43
C ILE A 297 4.43 -5.88 -8.92
N MET A 298 3.22 -6.08 -8.41
CA MET A 298 2.91 -5.98 -6.98
C MET A 298 3.13 -7.34 -6.31
N ILE A 299 3.96 -7.36 -5.28
CA ILE A 299 4.25 -8.56 -4.46
C ILE A 299 3.65 -8.41 -3.07
N GLU A 300 3.53 -9.53 -2.35
CA GLU A 300 3.00 -9.59 -0.99
C GLU A 300 4.01 -10.24 -0.04
N THR A 301 4.37 -9.59 1.07
CA THR A 301 5.48 -10.05 1.94
C THR A 301 5.11 -10.27 3.41
N ARG A 302 3.82 -10.40 3.74
CA ARG A 302 3.34 -10.60 5.12
C ARG A 302 2.62 -11.93 5.34
N LEU A 303 1.47 -12.10 4.72
CA LEU A 303 0.43 -13.03 5.17
C LEU A 303 0.39 -14.35 4.40
N THR A 304 1.05 -14.45 3.25
CA THR A 304 0.97 -15.64 2.39
C THR A 304 2.07 -16.66 2.61
N ALA A 305 3.27 -16.25 3.04
CA ALA A 305 4.41 -17.16 3.15
C ALA A 305 5.49 -16.78 4.16
N ARG A 306 5.46 -15.55 4.67
CA ARG A 306 6.53 -15.00 5.51
C ARG A 306 6.71 -15.83 6.78
N ASP A 307 7.94 -16.33 6.99
CA ASP A 307 8.35 -16.91 8.26
C ASP A 307 8.43 -15.83 9.34
N GLN A 308 8.31 -16.22 10.61
CA GLN A 308 8.49 -15.27 11.70
C GLN A 308 9.86 -14.58 11.63
N GLN A 309 9.86 -13.29 11.96
CA GLN A 309 11.02 -12.43 12.05
C GLN A 309 12.01 -12.99 13.07
N VAL A 310 13.29 -12.71 12.85
CA VAL A 310 14.32 -12.95 13.86
C VAL A 310 14.26 -11.82 14.88
N SER A 311 14.33 -12.14 16.17
CA SER A 311 14.35 -11.12 17.22
C SER A 311 15.42 -11.37 18.26
N LEU A 312 15.96 -10.28 18.82
CA LEU A 312 16.96 -10.35 19.88
C LEU A 312 16.40 -11.09 21.10
N ASP A 313 15.16 -10.84 21.49
CA ASP A 313 14.61 -11.40 22.72
C ASP A 313 14.32 -12.89 22.62
N ALA A 314 13.92 -13.40 21.44
CA ALA A 314 13.60 -14.82 21.26
C ALA A 314 14.82 -15.65 20.79
N ASP A 315 15.70 -15.06 19.97
CA ASP A 315 16.77 -15.80 19.30
C ASP A 315 18.16 -15.53 19.89
N ALA A 316 18.34 -14.47 20.69
CA ALA A 316 19.58 -14.16 21.41
C ALA A 316 19.29 -13.45 22.76
N PRO A 317 18.55 -14.09 23.69
CA PRO A 317 18.18 -13.49 24.97
C PRO A 317 19.44 -13.10 25.76
N GLU A 318 19.31 -12.02 26.52
CA GLU A 318 20.40 -11.54 27.36
C GLU A 318 20.51 -12.38 28.64
N VAL A 319 21.72 -12.87 28.91
CA VAL A 319 22.07 -13.64 30.12
C VAL A 319 23.33 -13.01 30.70
N ASP A 320 23.25 -12.58 31.97
CA ASP A 320 24.36 -11.92 32.69
C ASP A 320 24.98 -10.73 31.92
N GLY A 321 24.13 -9.95 31.22
CA GLY A 321 24.55 -8.79 30.43
C GLY A 321 25.27 -9.12 29.12
N GLN A 322 25.21 -10.38 28.67
CA GLN A 322 25.80 -10.85 27.42
C GLN A 322 24.74 -11.50 26.53
N ARG A 323 24.96 -11.45 25.21
CA ARG A 323 24.10 -12.09 24.21
C ARG A 323 24.91 -13.03 23.34
N ASP A 324 24.53 -14.30 23.31
CA ASP A 324 25.03 -15.24 22.31
C ASP A 324 24.24 -15.09 21.01
N LEU A 325 24.88 -14.52 19.99
CA LEU A 325 24.27 -14.29 18.69
C LEU A 325 24.33 -15.52 17.76
N THR A 326 24.90 -16.65 18.19
CA THR A 326 25.13 -17.82 17.33
C THR A 326 23.83 -18.34 16.73
N LYS A 327 22.81 -18.57 17.57
CA LYS A 327 21.48 -19.03 17.12
C LYS A 327 20.81 -18.00 16.21
N LEU A 328 20.83 -16.73 16.61
CA LEU A 328 20.25 -15.63 15.85
C LEU A 328 20.87 -15.52 14.45
N LYS A 329 22.20 -15.51 14.35
CA LYS A 329 22.92 -15.42 13.07
C LYS A 329 22.67 -16.64 12.20
N ALA A 330 22.65 -17.84 12.78
CA ALA A 330 22.33 -19.06 12.04
C ALA A 330 20.90 -19.05 11.47
N LYS A 331 19.92 -18.57 12.26
CA LYS A 331 18.54 -18.39 11.79
C LYS A 331 18.45 -17.30 10.72
N LEU A 332 19.13 -16.17 10.90
CA LEU A 332 19.12 -15.05 9.95
C LEU A 332 19.63 -15.47 8.56
N THR A 333 20.69 -16.27 8.51
CA THR A 333 21.30 -16.72 7.25
C THR A 333 20.78 -18.05 6.72
N ASP A 334 19.76 -18.63 7.37
CA ASP A 334 19.16 -19.89 6.94
C ASP A 334 18.57 -19.75 5.52
N PRO A 335 19.08 -20.48 4.51
CA PRO A 335 18.59 -20.39 3.14
C PRO A 335 17.14 -20.88 2.98
N GLN A 336 16.61 -21.62 3.95
CA GLN A 336 15.24 -22.11 3.92
C GLN A 336 14.22 -21.05 4.32
N ARG A 337 14.63 -19.98 5.01
CA ARG A 337 13.71 -18.92 5.44
C ARG A 337 13.12 -18.16 4.27
N ARG A 338 11.85 -17.81 4.41
CA ARG A 338 10.99 -17.21 3.39
C ARG A 338 10.39 -15.90 3.84
N MET A 339 10.53 -14.89 3.00
CA MET A 339 9.67 -13.71 2.99
C MET A 339 8.51 -13.93 2.03
N MET A 340 8.79 -14.56 0.89
CA MET A 340 7.85 -14.93 -0.15
C MET A 340 7.79 -16.45 -0.34
N GLY A 341 6.64 -16.93 -0.82
CA GLY A 341 6.44 -18.35 -1.10
C GLY A 341 6.95 -18.74 -2.49
N PRO A 342 7.28 -20.03 -2.73
CA PRO A 342 7.75 -20.51 -4.03
C PRO A 342 6.80 -20.18 -5.20
N LYS A 343 5.48 -20.13 -4.94
CA LYS A 343 4.47 -19.74 -5.94
C LYS A 343 4.69 -18.29 -6.41
N GLN A 344 4.90 -17.36 -5.49
CA GLN A 344 5.14 -15.96 -5.80
C GLN A 344 6.50 -15.77 -6.47
N GLU A 345 7.55 -16.45 -6.00
CA GLU A 345 8.87 -16.41 -6.65
C GLU A 345 8.83 -16.89 -8.12
N ALA A 346 8.11 -17.98 -8.38
CA ALA A 346 7.94 -18.50 -9.74
C ALA A 346 7.13 -17.53 -10.61
N TRP A 347 6.05 -16.97 -10.06
CA TRP A 347 5.22 -15.98 -10.74
C TRP A 347 6.01 -14.70 -11.09
N ILE A 348 6.79 -14.15 -10.15
CA ILE A 348 7.65 -12.98 -10.39
C ILE A 348 8.62 -13.26 -11.54
N GLY A 349 9.30 -14.42 -11.52
CA GLY A 349 10.23 -14.80 -12.59
C GLY A 349 9.55 -14.86 -13.97
N ALA A 350 8.36 -15.46 -14.05
CA ALA A 350 7.58 -15.53 -15.27
C ALA A 350 7.10 -14.16 -15.75
N GLU A 351 6.66 -13.31 -14.82
CA GLU A 351 6.15 -11.97 -15.12
C GLU A 351 7.26 -11.03 -15.61
N LEU A 352 8.44 -11.07 -14.98
CA LEU A 352 9.63 -10.36 -15.43
C LEU A 352 10.04 -10.79 -16.84
N ALA A 353 10.12 -12.11 -17.08
CA ALA A 353 10.47 -12.64 -18.40
C ALA A 353 9.46 -12.19 -19.48
N ARG A 354 8.16 -12.23 -19.16
CA ARG A 354 7.11 -11.76 -20.07
C ARG A 354 7.22 -10.26 -20.34
N SER A 355 7.48 -9.45 -19.31
CA SER A 355 7.66 -8.00 -19.41
C SER A 355 8.83 -7.64 -20.35
N VAL A 356 9.98 -8.29 -20.13
CA VAL A 356 11.19 -8.06 -20.96
C VAL A 356 10.97 -8.54 -22.39
N GLN A 357 10.34 -9.71 -22.58
CA GLN A 357 10.00 -10.24 -23.91
C GLN A 357 9.03 -9.31 -24.67
N ALA A 358 8.10 -8.68 -23.96
CA ALA A 358 7.17 -7.69 -24.52
C ALA A 358 7.84 -6.34 -24.84
N GLY A 359 9.12 -6.16 -24.49
CA GLY A 359 9.87 -4.94 -24.76
C GLY A 359 9.55 -3.78 -23.81
N HIS A 360 8.99 -4.05 -22.63
CA HIS A 360 8.72 -3.00 -21.65
C HIS A 360 10.04 -2.39 -21.17
N ALA A 361 10.14 -1.06 -21.20
CA ALA A 361 11.37 -0.36 -20.84
C ALA A 361 11.76 -0.54 -19.36
N TRP A 362 10.77 -0.69 -18.47
CA TRP A 362 10.96 -0.81 -17.03
C TRP A 362 10.15 -1.95 -16.41
N GLN A 363 10.72 -2.59 -15.39
CA GLN A 363 10.04 -3.52 -14.50
C GLN A 363 10.00 -2.92 -13.10
N VAL A 364 8.88 -2.32 -12.72
CA VAL A 364 8.70 -1.74 -11.39
C VAL A 364 8.20 -2.81 -10.43
N ILE A 365 8.82 -2.95 -9.27
CA ILE A 365 8.39 -3.86 -8.22
C ILE A 365 7.78 -3.04 -7.09
N GLY A 366 6.49 -3.21 -6.84
CA GLY A 366 5.82 -2.62 -5.68
C GLY A 366 5.82 -3.62 -4.53
N ASN A 367 6.40 -3.20 -3.40
CA ASN A 367 6.68 -4.03 -2.23
C ASN A 367 6.51 -3.17 -0.97
N GLU A 368 6.33 -3.82 0.18
CA GLU A 368 5.97 -3.16 1.42
C GLU A 368 7.18 -2.55 2.15
N VAL A 369 8.30 -3.28 2.27
CA VAL A 369 9.43 -2.93 3.17
C VAL A 369 10.75 -2.63 2.45
N VAL A 370 11.63 -1.81 3.03
CA VAL A 370 12.93 -1.46 2.43
C VAL A 370 13.78 -2.70 2.09
N MET A 371 14.33 -2.73 0.89
CA MET A 371 15.06 -3.87 0.31
C MET A 371 16.57 -3.76 0.49
N ALA A 372 17.10 -2.54 0.51
CA ALA A 372 18.53 -2.27 0.70
C ALA A 372 19.08 -2.91 1.98
N ARG A 373 20.38 -3.22 1.97
CA ARG A 373 21.14 -3.60 3.17
C ARG A 373 21.43 -2.37 4.01
N VAL A 374 20.95 -2.38 5.25
CA VAL A 374 21.08 -1.25 6.18
C VAL A 374 21.61 -1.73 7.52
N MET A 375 22.87 -1.39 7.79
CA MET A 375 23.51 -1.51 9.09
C MET A 375 23.25 -0.25 9.93
N PRO A 376 23.17 -0.37 11.28
CA PRO A 376 22.97 0.78 12.14
C PRO A 376 24.12 1.78 12.03
N ALA A 377 23.78 3.06 12.02
CA ALA A 377 24.74 4.14 12.16
C ALA A 377 25.45 4.07 13.54
N VAL A 378 26.66 4.58 13.61
CA VAL A 378 27.46 4.71 14.84
C VAL A 378 27.80 6.18 15.08
N PRO A 379 26.87 6.96 15.68
CA PRO A 379 27.05 8.41 15.80
C PRO A 379 28.35 8.82 16.50
N SER A 380 28.84 8.08 17.49
CA SER A 380 30.15 8.36 18.14
C SER A 380 31.35 8.28 17.20
N LYS A 381 31.25 7.56 16.07
CA LYS A 381 32.30 7.46 15.05
C LYS A 381 32.10 8.43 13.88
N GLN A 382 30.86 8.84 13.62
CA GLN A 382 30.50 9.65 12.46
C GLN A 382 30.40 11.14 12.79
N LEU A 383 30.04 11.49 14.02
CA LEU A 383 29.94 12.87 14.47
C LEU A 383 31.26 13.37 15.05
N THR A 384 31.47 14.70 14.99
CA THR A 384 32.54 15.33 15.76
C THR A 384 32.29 15.20 17.26
N PRO A 385 33.33 15.23 18.12
CA PRO A 385 33.16 15.19 19.56
C PRO A 385 32.20 16.27 20.10
N ALA A 386 32.21 17.46 19.50
CA ALA A 386 31.32 18.55 19.87
C ALA A 386 29.86 18.26 19.50
N GLN A 387 29.60 17.75 18.29
CA GLN A 387 28.25 17.36 17.87
C GLN A 387 27.71 16.20 18.71
N TYR A 388 28.53 15.19 18.98
CA TYR A 388 28.15 14.05 19.81
C TYR A 388 27.84 14.47 21.25
N ALA A 389 28.66 15.32 21.85
CA ALA A 389 28.41 15.87 23.19
C ALA A 389 27.15 16.76 23.25
N ALA A 390 26.78 17.39 22.14
CA ALA A 390 25.59 18.23 22.02
C ALA A 390 24.27 17.46 21.77
N ILE A 391 24.31 16.12 21.66
CA ILE A 391 23.10 15.32 21.49
C ILE A 391 22.14 15.55 22.67
N PRO A 392 20.88 15.96 22.40
CA PRO A 392 19.89 16.20 23.45
C PRO A 392 19.65 14.97 24.31
N GLU A 393 19.37 15.19 25.61
CA GLU A 393 19.13 14.09 26.56
C GLU A 393 18.00 13.15 26.09
N ALA A 394 16.95 13.70 25.49
CA ALA A 394 15.84 12.94 24.91
C ALA A 394 16.28 11.95 23.81
N SER A 395 17.35 12.28 23.08
CA SER A 395 17.89 11.45 21.98
C SER A 395 18.93 10.44 22.45
N LYS A 396 19.59 10.65 23.60
CA LYS A 396 20.71 9.81 24.06
C LYS A 396 20.34 8.34 24.20
N ARG A 397 19.13 8.04 24.71
CA ARG A 397 18.64 6.66 24.81
C ARG A 397 18.55 5.98 23.45
N ARG A 398 18.06 6.71 22.43
CA ARG A 398 17.96 6.18 21.06
C ARG A 398 19.34 5.99 20.43
N VAL A 399 20.24 6.96 20.61
CA VAL A 399 21.63 6.85 20.15
C VAL A 399 22.34 5.66 20.78
N ALA A 400 22.23 5.47 22.09
CA ALA A 400 22.79 4.31 22.78
C ALA A 400 22.22 2.98 22.24
N ARG A 401 20.93 2.93 21.87
CA ARG A 401 20.35 1.75 21.22
C ARG A 401 20.94 1.49 19.83
N TYR A 402 21.13 2.53 19.01
CA TYR A 402 21.78 2.37 17.71
C TYR A 402 23.21 1.86 17.83
N GLU A 403 23.99 2.41 18.76
CA GLU A 403 25.38 1.98 18.98
C GLU A 403 25.46 0.56 19.52
N ALA A 404 24.57 0.20 20.45
CA ALA A 404 24.47 -1.17 20.94
C ALA A 404 24.13 -2.14 19.79
N ALA A 405 23.13 -1.81 18.96
CA ALA A 405 22.76 -2.63 17.80
C ALA A 405 23.92 -2.76 16.79
N ALA A 406 24.64 -1.68 16.52
CA ALA A 406 25.82 -1.70 15.66
C ALA A 406 26.91 -2.64 16.22
N GLY A 407 27.11 -2.65 17.53
CA GLY A 407 28.05 -3.54 18.21
C GLY A 407 27.72 -5.02 18.07
N LEU A 408 26.46 -5.38 17.83
CA LEU A 408 26.03 -6.76 17.58
C LEU A 408 26.30 -7.21 16.14
N GLY A 409 26.58 -6.28 15.22
CA GLY A 409 26.77 -6.56 13.81
C GLY A 409 25.52 -7.15 13.15
N LEU A 410 24.35 -6.65 13.54
CA LEU A 410 23.05 -7.00 12.96
C LEU A 410 22.49 -5.81 12.17
N PRO A 411 21.71 -6.08 11.11
CA PRO A 411 21.06 -5.02 10.34
C PRO A 411 19.98 -4.31 11.16
N VAL A 412 19.57 -3.12 10.69
CA VAL A 412 18.55 -2.27 11.32
C VAL A 412 17.17 -2.92 11.26
N GLY A 413 16.78 -3.45 10.10
CA GLY A 413 15.44 -3.96 9.84
C GLY A 413 15.38 -5.49 9.79
N LEU A 414 15.28 -6.16 10.94
CA LEU A 414 15.04 -7.62 10.98
C LEU A 414 13.61 -8.01 10.55
N ASP A 415 12.71 -7.02 10.50
CA ASP A 415 11.39 -7.10 9.87
C ASP A 415 11.40 -6.68 8.38
N MET A 416 12.54 -6.25 7.84
CA MET A 416 12.65 -5.88 6.43
C MET A 416 13.35 -7.00 5.64
N TRP A 417 13.73 -6.74 4.38
CA TRP A 417 14.49 -7.72 3.58
C TRP A 417 15.85 -8.10 4.19
N ASP A 418 16.40 -7.26 5.07
CA ASP A 418 17.57 -7.59 5.86
C ASP A 418 17.35 -8.74 6.85
N GLY A 419 16.11 -8.95 7.27
CA GLY A 419 15.67 -10.12 7.99
C GLY A 419 15.62 -11.38 7.14
N TYR A 420 15.67 -11.30 5.80
CA TYR A 420 15.49 -12.43 4.88
C TYR A 420 16.52 -12.41 3.74
N PRO A 421 17.83 -12.39 4.05
CA PRO A 421 18.88 -12.14 3.05
C PRO A 421 18.92 -13.19 1.94
N ALA A 422 18.64 -14.47 2.25
CA ALA A 422 18.61 -15.53 1.25
C ALA A 422 17.44 -15.37 0.26
N ASP A 423 16.31 -14.84 0.71
CA ASP A 423 15.13 -14.62 -0.14
C ASP A 423 15.30 -13.38 -1.02
N ARG A 424 15.96 -12.34 -0.48
CA ARG A 424 16.39 -11.17 -1.25
C ARG A 424 17.26 -11.58 -2.45
N GLU A 425 18.27 -12.43 -2.23
CA GLU A 425 19.14 -12.91 -3.31
C GLU A 425 18.36 -13.76 -4.35
N ARG A 426 17.38 -14.57 -3.93
CA ARG A 426 16.52 -15.30 -4.86
C ARG A 426 15.71 -14.37 -5.76
N LEU A 427 15.22 -13.26 -5.21
CA LEU A 427 14.54 -12.22 -6.00
C LEU A 427 15.50 -11.55 -6.99
N TYR A 428 16.71 -11.18 -6.53
CA TYR A 428 17.74 -10.61 -7.39
C TYR A 428 18.15 -11.55 -8.52
N ASP A 429 18.21 -12.85 -8.27
CA ASP A 429 18.45 -13.85 -9.30
C ASP A 429 17.35 -13.87 -10.37
N ARG A 430 16.09 -13.60 -10.01
CA ARG A 430 15.00 -13.43 -11.01
C ARG A 430 15.21 -12.20 -11.87
N PHE A 431 15.61 -11.06 -11.29
CA PHE A 431 15.93 -9.85 -12.05
C PHE A 431 17.04 -10.12 -13.08
N LYS A 432 18.13 -10.74 -12.63
CA LYS A 432 19.28 -11.10 -13.47
C LYS A 432 18.90 -12.10 -14.56
N ALA A 433 18.17 -13.15 -14.22
CA ALA A 433 17.74 -14.18 -15.18
C ALA A 433 16.84 -13.61 -16.28
N ALA A 434 15.94 -12.69 -15.92
CA ALA A 434 15.06 -12.03 -16.87
C ALA A 434 15.76 -10.92 -17.68
N LYS A 435 16.97 -10.48 -17.29
CA LYS A 435 17.63 -9.28 -17.85
C LYS A 435 16.76 -8.03 -17.70
N ALA A 436 16.09 -7.93 -16.56
CA ALA A 436 15.17 -6.84 -16.25
C ALA A 436 15.92 -5.54 -15.92
N ARG A 437 15.17 -4.43 -15.93
CA ARG A 437 15.61 -3.11 -15.47
C ARG A 437 14.76 -2.71 -14.25
N PRO A 438 15.08 -3.22 -13.05
CA PRO A 438 14.15 -3.12 -11.94
C PRO A 438 14.25 -1.77 -11.23
N ILE A 439 13.08 -1.18 -10.96
CA ILE A 439 12.91 -0.09 -9.99
C ILE A 439 12.04 -0.64 -8.86
N VAL A 440 12.57 -0.70 -7.65
CA VAL A 440 11.85 -1.18 -6.46
C VAL A 440 11.21 0.03 -5.77
N LEU A 441 9.96 -0.14 -5.34
CA LEU A 441 9.20 0.82 -4.54
C LEU A 441 8.89 0.18 -3.19
N SER A 442 9.16 0.92 -2.11
CA SER A 442 9.03 0.43 -0.72
C SER A 442 8.37 1.47 0.18
N GLY A 443 7.73 1.01 1.26
CA GLY A 443 7.09 1.81 2.32
C GLY A 443 7.66 1.47 3.70
N ASP A 444 6.77 1.22 4.68
CA ASP A 444 7.01 0.74 6.07
C ASP A 444 7.89 1.65 6.97
N SER A 445 9.10 1.97 6.52
CA SER A 445 10.16 2.66 7.26
C SER A 445 9.90 4.13 7.67
N HIS A 446 8.75 4.69 7.30
CA HIS A 446 8.34 6.08 7.57
C HIS A 446 9.34 7.16 7.14
N SER A 447 10.17 6.87 6.14
CA SER A 447 11.30 7.70 5.70
C SER A 447 11.47 7.67 4.20
N PHE A 448 12.04 8.72 3.60
CA PHE A 448 12.41 8.66 2.20
C PHE A 448 13.71 7.88 2.01
N TRP A 449 13.80 7.11 0.93
CA TRP A 449 15.01 6.38 0.54
C TRP A 449 15.28 6.51 -0.95
N ALA A 450 16.56 6.60 -1.30
CA ALA A 450 17.07 6.32 -2.64
C ALA A 450 18.24 5.35 -2.48
N ASN A 451 18.08 4.10 -2.93
CA ASN A 451 19.07 3.06 -2.73
C ASN A 451 19.51 2.41 -4.04
N GLU A 452 20.73 1.90 -4.06
CA GLU A 452 21.30 1.08 -5.11
C GLU A 452 21.47 -0.34 -4.60
N LEU A 453 20.65 -1.25 -5.13
CA LEU A 453 20.59 -2.62 -4.65
C LEU A 453 21.68 -3.46 -5.31
N HIS A 454 22.58 -4.02 -4.52
CA HIS A 454 23.68 -4.85 -5.00
C HIS A 454 23.43 -6.32 -4.63
N ASP A 455 23.80 -7.27 -5.50
CA ASP A 455 23.77 -8.68 -5.13
C ASP A 455 24.99 -9.07 -4.28
N ALA A 456 25.07 -10.33 -3.84
CA ALA A 456 26.19 -10.82 -3.04
C ALA A 456 27.57 -10.71 -3.74
N THR A 457 27.63 -10.48 -5.05
CA THR A 457 28.88 -10.25 -5.80
C THR A 457 29.30 -8.78 -5.83
N GLY A 458 28.47 -7.88 -5.29
CA GLY A 458 28.66 -6.43 -5.36
C GLY A 458 28.19 -5.82 -6.67
N LYS A 459 27.43 -6.56 -7.49
CA LYS A 459 26.89 -6.04 -8.75
C LYS A 459 25.52 -5.40 -8.50
N ARG A 460 25.30 -4.18 -9.00
CA ARG A 460 23.98 -3.54 -8.95
C ARG A 460 22.96 -4.34 -9.77
N VAL A 461 21.82 -4.62 -9.16
CA VAL A 461 20.70 -5.36 -9.78
C VAL A 461 19.43 -4.53 -9.92
N ALA A 462 19.28 -3.46 -9.12
CA ALA A 462 18.12 -2.57 -9.14
C ALA A 462 18.44 -1.23 -8.48
N CYS A 463 17.55 -0.26 -8.65
CA CYS A 463 17.46 0.93 -7.80
C CYS A 463 16.15 0.88 -7.01
N GLU A 464 16.15 1.47 -5.82
CA GLU A 464 14.98 1.52 -4.94
C GLU A 464 14.62 2.96 -4.57
N PHE A 465 13.33 3.26 -4.59
CA PHE A 465 12.76 4.47 -3.99
C PHE A 465 11.80 4.08 -2.86
N GLY A 466 12.19 4.39 -1.63
CA GLY A 466 11.34 4.24 -0.46
C GLY A 466 10.54 5.51 -0.20
N THR A 467 9.22 5.39 -0.07
CA THR A 467 8.37 6.52 0.32
C THR A 467 8.34 6.67 1.84
N THR A 468 8.33 7.92 2.29
CA THR A 468 8.02 8.22 3.69
C THR A 468 6.55 7.94 4.00
N GLY A 469 6.20 7.99 5.29
CA GLY A 469 4.81 7.93 5.72
C GLY A 469 4.05 9.19 5.38
N ILE A 470 2.77 9.01 5.03
CA ILE A 470 1.80 10.11 4.88
C ILE A 470 1.72 10.90 6.18
N THR A 471 1.65 10.20 7.31
CA THR A 471 1.69 10.81 8.65
C THR A 471 2.48 10.02 9.66
N SER A 472 2.77 8.73 9.48
CA SER A 472 3.40 7.91 10.52
C SER A 472 4.80 8.42 10.92
N PRO A 473 5.15 8.39 12.22
CA PRO A 473 6.37 9.02 12.72
C PRO A 473 7.63 8.20 12.33
N GLY A 474 8.64 8.91 11.81
CA GLY A 474 9.95 8.33 11.50
C GLY A 474 10.95 8.54 12.64
N ALA A 475 12.22 8.16 12.45
CA ALA A 475 13.24 8.37 13.49
C ALA A 475 13.56 9.86 13.71
N GLY A 476 13.34 10.73 12.72
CA GLY A 476 13.62 12.16 12.80
C GLY A 476 15.10 12.51 12.98
N GLU A 477 15.36 13.67 13.57
CA GLU A 477 16.71 14.15 13.85
C GLU A 477 17.26 13.58 15.16
N ILE A 478 18.56 13.26 15.21
CA ILE A 478 19.23 12.86 16.46
C ILE A 478 19.63 14.07 17.32
N SER A 479 19.87 15.20 16.69
CA SER A 479 20.21 16.50 17.27
C SER A 479 19.72 17.58 16.30
N PRO A 480 19.38 18.81 16.73
CA PRO A 480 18.90 19.85 15.83
C PRO A 480 19.80 20.03 14.59
N GLY A 481 19.22 19.81 13.40
CA GLY A 481 19.93 19.91 12.12
C GLY A 481 20.82 18.70 11.77
N ILE A 482 20.75 17.61 12.52
CA ILE A 482 21.42 16.33 12.21
C ILE A 482 20.36 15.26 11.98
N ASN A 483 20.04 15.02 10.71
CA ASN A 483 19.11 13.98 10.30
C ASN A 483 19.72 12.61 10.60
N ALA A 484 18.96 11.71 11.22
CA ALA A 484 19.43 10.33 11.42
C ALA A 484 19.73 9.64 10.07
N GLY A 485 19.03 10.03 9.00
CA GLY A 485 19.20 9.48 7.67
C GLY A 485 20.55 9.79 7.02
N ASP A 486 21.14 10.96 7.30
CA ASP A 486 22.48 11.28 6.80
C ASP A 486 23.52 10.30 7.36
N LEU A 487 23.41 9.98 8.66
CA LEU A 487 24.29 8.99 9.29
C LEU A 487 24.06 7.57 8.78
N ILE A 488 22.82 7.23 8.43
CA ILE A 488 22.50 5.94 7.81
C ILE A 488 23.12 5.85 6.43
N ALA A 489 22.98 6.89 5.59
CA ALA A 489 23.59 6.94 4.26
C ALA A 489 25.11 6.84 4.32
N ASP A 490 25.76 7.61 5.21
CA ASP A 490 27.21 7.58 5.41
C ASP A 490 27.76 6.21 5.82
N ALA A 491 26.95 5.42 6.56
CA ALA A 491 27.35 4.10 7.05
C ALA A 491 27.10 2.96 6.06
N ASN A 492 26.29 3.18 5.01
CA ASN A 492 25.74 2.11 4.19
C ASN A 492 25.95 2.35 2.68
N PRO A 493 26.74 1.51 1.99
CA PRO A 493 27.09 1.75 0.59
C PRO A 493 25.90 1.63 -0.38
N GLU A 494 24.84 0.92 -0.02
CA GLU A 494 23.62 0.83 -0.84
C GLU A 494 22.72 2.07 -0.68
N VAL A 495 22.89 2.87 0.39
CA VAL A 495 21.98 3.99 0.71
C VAL A 495 22.57 5.29 0.17
N VAL A 496 22.03 5.76 -0.96
CA VAL A 496 22.46 7.03 -1.58
C VAL A 496 21.83 8.23 -0.87
N PHE A 497 20.60 8.08 -0.41
CA PHE A 497 19.89 9.12 0.33
C PHE A 497 18.88 8.51 1.30
N ASN A 498 18.80 9.09 2.51
CA ASN A 498 17.75 8.79 3.46
C ASN A 498 17.31 10.05 4.20
N ASP A 499 16.00 10.24 4.35
CA ASP A 499 15.43 11.34 5.16
C ASP A 499 14.38 10.80 6.12
N GLN A 500 14.72 10.86 7.41
CA GLN A 500 13.91 10.33 8.52
C GLN A 500 12.91 11.35 9.08
N VAL A 501 12.89 12.59 8.55
CA VAL A 501 12.13 13.72 9.10
C VAL A 501 10.87 13.99 8.29
N SER A 502 11.01 14.11 6.97
CA SER A 502 9.91 14.57 6.11
C SER A 502 8.74 13.59 6.07
N LYS A 503 7.53 14.14 5.85
CA LYS A 503 6.29 13.40 5.55
C LYS A 503 5.77 13.80 4.18
N GLY A 504 5.16 12.88 3.45
CA GLY A 504 4.91 13.07 2.03
C GLY A 504 4.78 11.78 1.24
N PHE A 505 5.21 11.80 -0.01
CA PHE A 505 5.11 10.70 -0.96
C PHE A 505 6.24 10.75 -2.00
N VAL A 506 6.50 9.64 -2.69
CA VAL A 506 7.40 9.64 -3.86
C VAL A 506 6.58 9.86 -5.14
N LEU A 507 6.99 10.80 -5.98
CA LEU A 507 6.46 10.93 -7.34
C LEU A 507 7.44 10.28 -8.31
N LEU A 508 7.06 9.11 -8.85
CA LEU A 508 7.85 8.38 -9.84
C LEU A 508 7.36 8.75 -11.25
N THR A 509 8.24 9.33 -12.06
CA THR A 509 8.01 9.54 -13.49
C THR A 509 8.89 8.60 -14.30
N LEU A 510 8.27 7.76 -15.12
CA LEU A 510 8.96 6.86 -16.04
C LEU A 510 8.83 7.40 -17.46
N THR A 511 9.93 7.34 -18.19
CA THR A 511 10.05 7.52 -19.65
C THR A 511 10.94 6.40 -20.17
N ARG A 512 11.11 6.20 -21.47
CA ARG A 512 12.01 5.12 -21.93
C ARG A 512 13.46 5.36 -21.54
N GLU A 513 13.83 6.63 -21.42
CA GLU A 513 15.19 7.10 -21.19
C GLU A 513 15.55 7.15 -19.71
N GLN A 514 14.57 7.31 -18.81
CA GLN A 514 14.82 7.45 -17.39
C GLN A 514 13.64 7.08 -16.49
N ALA A 515 13.98 6.62 -15.28
CA ALA A 515 13.13 6.57 -14.10
C ALA A 515 13.55 7.69 -13.14
N LYS A 516 12.66 8.66 -12.91
CA LYS A 516 12.89 9.82 -12.05
C LYS A 516 12.02 9.71 -10.79
N GLY A 517 12.64 9.58 -9.63
CA GLY A 517 11.98 9.60 -8.32
C GLY A 517 12.15 10.96 -7.65
N GLU A 518 11.03 11.62 -7.34
CA GLU A 518 11.00 12.89 -6.60
C GLU A 518 10.42 12.65 -5.20
N MET A 519 11.17 13.00 -4.15
CA MET A 519 10.74 12.87 -2.76
C MET A 519 9.97 14.13 -2.37
N VAL A 520 8.64 14.10 -2.48
CA VAL A 520 7.77 15.27 -2.26
C VAL A 520 7.32 15.31 -0.81
N ALA A 521 7.74 16.34 -0.07
CA ALA A 521 7.37 16.55 1.32
C ALA A 521 6.29 17.63 1.47
N VAL A 522 5.41 17.46 2.47
CA VAL A 522 4.54 18.53 2.99
C VAL A 522 5.24 19.25 4.15
N SER A 523 4.97 20.55 4.30
CA SER A 523 5.59 21.38 5.34
C SER A 523 5.15 21.04 6.76
N THR A 524 3.98 20.41 6.92
CA THR A 524 3.41 20.06 8.22
C THR A 524 2.35 18.96 8.08
N ILE A 525 2.16 18.20 9.15
CA ILE A 525 1.02 17.30 9.35
C ILE A 525 0.16 17.69 10.56
N VAL A 526 0.51 18.76 11.28
CA VAL A 526 -0.21 19.20 12.50
C VAL A 526 -1.07 20.44 12.27
N ALA A 527 -1.09 20.98 11.06
CA ALA A 527 -2.01 22.01 10.60
C ALA A 527 -2.54 21.64 9.21
N ARG A 528 -3.71 22.15 8.83
CA ARG A 528 -4.32 21.90 7.52
C ARG A 528 -3.76 22.77 6.40
N ASP A 529 -3.24 23.94 6.73
CA ASP A 529 -2.56 24.80 5.76
C ASP A 529 -1.12 24.31 5.60
N PHE A 530 -0.75 23.92 4.38
CA PHE A 530 0.56 23.37 4.08
C PHE A 530 1.06 23.83 2.72
N THR A 531 2.37 23.67 2.51
CA THR A 531 3.02 23.79 1.20
C THR A 531 3.75 22.50 0.89
N THR A 532 4.03 22.24 -0.38
CA THR A 532 4.87 21.12 -0.80
C THR A 532 6.27 21.59 -1.19
N LYS A 533 7.26 20.72 -1.03
CA LYS A 533 8.62 20.88 -1.58
C LYS A 533 9.15 19.54 -2.06
N VAL A 534 9.96 19.54 -3.11
CA VAL A 534 10.78 18.38 -3.48
C VAL A 534 12.04 18.41 -2.62
N VAL A 535 12.25 17.39 -1.78
CA VAL A 535 13.41 17.28 -0.89
C VAL A 535 14.65 16.91 -1.69
N LYS A 536 14.52 15.90 -2.55
CA LYS A 536 15.55 15.40 -3.46
C LYS A 536 14.90 14.84 -4.72
N THR A 537 15.68 14.79 -5.79
CA THR A 537 15.32 14.13 -7.04
C THR A 537 16.47 13.23 -7.48
N PHE A 538 16.15 11.99 -7.80
CA PHE A 538 17.12 11.03 -8.31
C PHE A 538 16.64 10.43 -9.64
N VAL A 539 17.60 10.17 -10.51
CA VAL A 539 17.38 9.58 -11.83
C VAL A 539 18.21 8.31 -11.98
N ALA A 540 17.57 7.24 -12.43
CA ALA A 540 18.22 6.07 -13.02
C ALA A 540 17.90 6.02 -14.52
N VAL A 541 18.86 5.61 -15.34
CA VAL A 541 18.69 5.41 -16.79
C VAL A 541 18.92 3.93 -17.15
N PRO A 542 18.41 3.46 -18.31
CA PRO A 542 18.75 2.14 -18.81
C PRO A 542 20.25 1.96 -18.99
N ASP A 543 20.81 0.87 -18.45
CA ASP A 543 22.21 0.49 -18.66
C ASP A 543 22.29 -0.99 -19.07
N GLY A 544 22.39 -1.22 -20.38
CA GLY A 544 22.32 -2.56 -20.97
C GLY A 544 21.07 -3.34 -20.52
N ALA A 545 21.30 -4.47 -19.85
CA ALA A 545 20.29 -5.35 -19.26
C ALA A 545 20.08 -5.07 -17.75
N GLY A 546 20.18 -3.81 -17.34
CA GLY A 546 20.02 -3.35 -15.96
C GLY A 546 19.77 -1.84 -15.88
N VAL A 547 20.06 -1.27 -14.71
CA VAL A 547 19.83 0.14 -14.39
C VAL A 547 21.14 0.82 -13.97
N SER A 548 21.29 2.09 -14.34
CA SER A 548 22.46 2.89 -13.97
C SER A 548 22.56 3.15 -12.47
N ALA A 549 23.61 3.87 -12.08
CA ALA A 549 23.68 4.47 -10.74
C ALA A 549 22.59 5.53 -10.61
N LEU A 550 22.13 5.77 -9.39
CA LEU A 550 21.27 6.90 -9.08
C LEU A 550 22.09 8.19 -9.20
N LYS A 551 21.56 9.14 -9.96
CA LYS A 551 22.13 10.48 -10.08
C LYS A 551 21.17 11.49 -9.45
N GLU A 552 21.66 12.26 -8.49
CA GLU A 552 20.94 13.44 -8.01
C GLU A 552 20.91 14.53 -9.11
N VAL A 553 19.76 15.16 -9.35
CA VAL A 553 19.56 16.14 -10.42
C VAL A 553 18.94 17.44 -9.96
#